data_AF-A0A645HTP9-F1
#
_entry.id   AF-A0A645HTP9-F1
#
_cell.length_a   1.000
_cell.length_b   1.000
_cell.length_c   1.000
_cell.angle_alpha   90.00
_cell.angle_beta   90.00
_cell.angle_gamma   90.00
#
_symmetry.space_group_name_H-M   'P 1'
#
loop_
_entity.id
_entity.type
_entity.pdbx_description
1 polymer ?
#
loop_
_entity_poly.entity_id
_entity_poly.type
_entity_poly.pdbx_seq_one_letter_code
_entity_poly.pdbx_strand_id
1 'polypeptide(L)'
;MDLDCLLKNLKTKRFTYSRLKRALIHILFNLSEKEIKTYNSQGPQYLRVLGFNKKGQELLSLIKKKSRYPLIPTASQYYQIYK
;
A
#
# COMPACT_ATOMS: atom_id res chain seq x y z
N MET A 1 -20.15 -6.37 19.30
CA MET A 1 -18.91 -7.19 19.34
C MET A 1 -17.73 -6.27 19.20
N ASP A 2 -16.81 -6.32 20.14
CA ASP A 2 -15.59 -5.49 20.12
C ASP A 2 -14.46 -6.22 19.37
N LEU A 3 -13.59 -5.46 18.68
CA LEU A 3 -12.49 -6.02 17.87
C LEU A 3 -11.50 -6.80 18.74
N ASP A 4 -11.26 -6.32 19.96
CA ASP A 4 -10.35 -6.99 20.89
C ASP A 4 -10.93 -8.31 21.40
N CYS A 5 -12.25 -8.40 21.57
CA CYS A 5 -12.92 -9.65 21.90
C CYS A 5 -12.80 -10.67 20.77
N LEU A 6 -13.01 -10.23 19.53
CA LEU A 6 -12.82 -11.07 18.33
C LEU A 6 -11.37 -11.58 18.23
N LEU A 7 -10.39 -10.71 18.43
CA LEU A 7 -8.97 -11.08 18.35
C LEU A 7 -8.55 -12.04 19.47
N LYS A 8 -9.10 -11.91 20.69
CA LYS A 8 -8.87 -12.87 21.78
C LYS A 8 -9.43 -14.25 21.42
N ASN A 9 -10.63 -14.31 20.86
CA ASN A 9 -11.27 -15.57 20.48
C ASN A 9 -10.55 -16.27 19.31
N LEU A 10 -9.97 -15.51 18.37
CA LEU A 10 -9.22 -16.05 17.23
C LEU A 10 -7.75 -16.39 17.56
N LYS A 11 -7.25 -16.00 18.73
CA LYS A 11 -5.84 -16.17 19.10
C LYS A 11 -5.53 -17.64 19.38
N THR A 12 -4.62 -18.20 18.61
CA THR A 12 -4.04 -19.54 18.84
C THR A 12 -2.53 -19.46 19.01
N LYS A 13 -1.87 -20.52 19.53
CA LYS A 13 -0.41 -20.57 19.68
C LYS A 13 0.33 -20.36 18.34
N ARG A 14 -0.28 -20.80 17.22
CA ARG A 14 0.27 -20.70 15.87
C ARG A 14 0.25 -19.29 15.28
N PHE A 15 -0.70 -18.44 15.68
CA PHE A 15 -0.89 -17.12 15.08
C PHE A 15 -0.65 -15.98 16.07
N THR A 16 0.14 -14.99 15.65
CA THR A 16 0.35 -13.74 16.39
C THR A 16 -0.80 -12.77 16.13
N TYR A 17 -1.03 -11.83 17.06
CA TYR A 17 -2.04 -10.78 16.87
C TYR A 17 -1.81 -9.98 15.58
N SER A 18 -0.55 -9.67 15.23
CA SER A 18 -0.23 -8.95 13.99
C SER A 18 -0.57 -9.76 12.72
N ARG A 19 -0.53 -11.09 12.77
CA ARG A 19 -0.97 -11.93 11.65
C ARG A 19 -2.50 -11.94 11.52
N LEU A 20 -3.21 -12.04 12.65
CA LEU A 20 -4.68 -11.99 12.66
C LEU A 20 -5.20 -10.63 12.17
N LYS A 21 -4.65 -9.53 12.67
CA LYS A 21 -5.01 -8.17 12.23
C LYS A 21 -4.80 -7.99 10.72
N ARG A 22 -3.68 -8.45 10.17
CA ARG A 22 -3.42 -8.43 8.72
C ARG A 22 -4.43 -9.26 7.93
N ALA A 23 -4.76 -10.46 8.42
CA ALA A 23 -5.77 -11.31 7.77
C ALA A 23 -7.15 -10.63 7.74
N LEU A 24 -7.56 -9.97 8.83
CA LEU A 24 -8.81 -9.21 8.88
C LEU A 24 -8.81 -8.04 7.89
N ILE A 25 -7.69 -7.33 7.73
CA ILE A 25 -7.55 -6.26 6.73
C ILE A 25 -7.69 -6.83 5.31
N HIS A 26 -7.07 -7.99 5.03
CA HIS A 26 -7.22 -8.65 3.73
C HIS A 26 -8.68 -9.05 3.45
N ILE A 27 -9.40 -9.55 4.45
CA ILE A 27 -10.83 -9.88 4.33
C ILE A 27 -11.67 -8.61 4.12
N LEU A 28 -11.42 -7.56 4.90
CA LEU A 28 -12.16 -6.30 4.83
C LEU A 28 -12.07 -5.64 3.45
N PHE A 29 -10.88 -5.65 2.85
CA PHE A 29 -10.64 -5.11 1.51
C PHE A 29 -10.86 -6.14 0.39
N ASN A 30 -11.35 -7.34 0.73
CA ASN A 30 -11.60 -8.43 -0.21
C ASN A 30 -10.39 -8.77 -1.11
N LEU A 31 -9.19 -8.77 -0.53
CA LEU A 31 -7.93 -9.04 -1.22
C LEU A 31 -7.70 -10.54 -1.36
N SER A 32 -7.60 -11.04 -2.59
CA SER A 32 -7.32 -12.44 -2.86
C SER A 32 -5.82 -12.77 -2.79
N GLU A 33 -5.49 -14.03 -2.52
CA GLU A 33 -4.11 -14.49 -2.50
C GLU A 33 -3.42 -14.36 -3.87
N LYS A 34 -4.18 -14.52 -4.96
CA LYS A 34 -3.68 -14.36 -6.32
C LYS A 34 -3.27 -12.91 -6.59
N GLU A 35 -4.11 -11.95 -6.21
CA GLU A 35 -3.81 -10.51 -6.36
C GLU A 35 -2.57 -10.13 -5.56
N ILE A 36 -2.49 -10.54 -4.28
CA ILE A 36 -1.33 -10.24 -3.43
C ILE A 36 -0.04 -10.83 -4.02
N LYS A 37 -0.07 -12.06 -4.54
CA LYS A 37 1.08 -12.68 -5.21
C LYS A 37 1.51 -11.89 -6.45
N THR A 38 0.55 -11.45 -7.26
CA THR A 38 0.83 -10.62 -8.43
C THR A 38 1.43 -9.27 -8.04
N TYR A 39 0.89 -8.60 -7.03
CA TYR A 39 1.42 -7.31 -6.56
C TYR A 39 2.83 -7.44 -5.96
N ASN A 40 3.11 -8.54 -5.26
CA ASN A 40 4.44 -8.81 -4.71
C ASN A 40 5.47 -9.09 -5.81
N SER A 41 5.08 -9.70 -6.95
CA SER A 41 6.01 -9.95 -8.05
C SER A 41 6.24 -8.71 -8.91
N GLN A 42 5.22 -7.90 -9.14
CA GLN A 42 5.30 -6.70 -9.97
C GLN A 42 5.85 -5.48 -9.24
N GLY A 43 5.75 -5.46 -7.91
CA GLY A 43 6.19 -4.34 -7.07
C GLY A 43 5.29 -3.10 -7.22
N PRO A 44 5.73 -1.95 -6.69
CA PRO A 44 4.96 -0.71 -6.76
C PRO A 44 4.88 -0.19 -8.21
N GLN A 45 3.67 0.11 -8.67
CA GLN A 45 3.45 0.60 -10.04
C GLN A 45 3.53 2.12 -10.18
N TYR A 46 3.55 2.85 -9.07
CA TYR A 46 3.63 4.31 -9.07
C TYR A 46 4.23 4.82 -7.77
N LEU A 47 4.73 6.06 -7.83
CA LEU A 47 5.23 6.79 -6.67
C LEU A 47 4.19 7.82 -6.25
N ARG A 48 3.56 7.63 -5.08
CA ARG A 48 2.60 8.59 -4.53
C ARG A 48 3.29 9.59 -3.62
N VAL A 49 3.23 10.87 -3.97
CA VAL A 49 3.72 11.94 -3.10
C VAL A 49 2.67 12.23 -2.03
N LEU A 50 3.08 12.20 -0.76
CA LEU A 50 2.23 12.54 0.39
C LEU A 50 2.54 13.94 0.92
N GLY A 51 3.78 14.39 0.81
CA GLY A 51 4.22 15.72 1.21
C GLY A 51 5.70 15.96 0.88
N PHE A 52 6.11 17.22 0.77
CA PHE A 52 7.50 17.62 0.51
C PHE A 52 7.76 19.03 1.06
N ASN A 53 9.03 19.32 1.33
CA ASN A 53 9.52 20.68 1.60
C ASN A 53 10.17 21.28 0.34
N LYS A 54 10.67 22.51 0.39
CA LYS A 54 11.29 23.19 -0.77
C LYS A 54 12.41 22.37 -1.42
N LYS A 55 13.32 21.81 -0.61
CA LYS A 55 14.39 20.92 -1.10
C LYS A 55 13.83 19.63 -1.71
N GLY A 56 12.80 19.07 -1.09
CA GLY A 56 12.09 17.89 -1.59
C GLY A 56 11.42 18.13 -2.94
N GLN A 57 10.92 19.35 -3.20
CA GLN A 57 10.33 19.73 -4.49
C GLN A 57 11.34 19.67 -5.63
N GLU A 58 12.55 20.17 -5.40
CA GLU A 58 13.66 20.11 -6.36
C GLU A 58 14.03 18.65 -6.65
N LEU A 59 14.16 17.84 -5.61
CA LEU A 59 14.42 16.41 -5.74
C LEU A 59 13.31 15.66 -6.50
N LEU A 60 12.04 15.95 -6.20
CA LEU A 60 10.90 15.34 -6.89
C LEU A 60 10.89 15.68 -8.38
N SER A 61 11.35 16.88 -8.75
CA SER A 61 11.48 17.29 -10.15
C SER A 61 12.56 16.48 -10.89
N LEU A 62 13.64 16.11 -10.19
CA LEU A 62 14.67 15.20 -10.72
C LEU A 62 14.17 13.76 -10.78
N ILE A 63 13.49 13.27 -9.73
CA ILE A 63 12.90 11.93 -9.68
C ILE A 63 11.90 11.77 -10.82
N LYS A 64 11.04 12.75 -11.08
CA LYS A 64 10.07 12.71 -12.18
C LYS A 64 10.74 12.50 -13.55
N LYS A 65 11.94 13.03 -13.78
CA LYS A 65 12.69 12.88 -15.03
C LYS A 65 13.46 11.57 -15.14
N LYS A 66 13.93 11.02 -14.00
CA LYS A 66 14.82 9.84 -13.96
C LYS A 66 14.12 8.54 -13.57
N SER A 67 12.95 8.61 -12.94
CA SER A 67 12.22 7.45 -12.43
C SER A 67 11.63 6.63 -13.57
N ARG A 68 11.70 5.30 -13.42
CA ARG A 68 10.99 4.34 -14.28
C ARG A 68 9.47 4.34 -14.03
N TYR A 69 9.04 4.72 -12.82
CA TYR A 69 7.65 4.72 -12.42
C TYR A 69 7.04 6.13 -12.43
N PRO A 70 5.75 6.26 -12.79
CA PRO A 70 5.05 7.55 -12.78
C PRO A 70 4.96 8.11 -11.36
N LEU A 71 5.31 9.39 -11.23
CA LEU A 71 5.20 10.15 -9.98
C LEU A 71 3.84 10.87 -9.94
N ILE A 72 3.02 10.56 -8.94
CA ILE A 72 1.68 11.12 -8.76
C ILE A 72 1.70 12.12 -7.61
N PRO A 73 1.76 13.43 -7.89
CA PRO A 73 1.71 14.47 -6.86
C PRO A 73 0.29 14.70 -6.34
N THR A 74 -0.70 14.68 -7.25
CA THR A 74 -2.11 14.97 -6.93
C THR A 74 -2.98 13.77 -7.28
N ALA A 75 -3.96 13.45 -6.45
CA ALA A 75 -4.85 12.30 -6.65
C ALA A 75 -5.59 12.32 -7.99
N SER A 76 -5.98 13.50 -8.47
CA SER A 76 -6.66 13.67 -9.76
C SER A 76 -5.81 13.28 -10.97
N GLN A 77 -4.49 13.23 -10.82
CA GLN A 77 -3.56 12.90 -11.91
C GLN A 77 -3.29 11.40 -12.06
N TYR A 78 -4.11 10.54 -11.45
CA TYR A 78 -3.93 9.08 -11.46
C TYR A 78 -3.91 8.45 -12.85
N TYR A 79 -4.53 9.09 -13.86
CA TYR A 79 -4.52 8.64 -15.25
C TYR A 79 -3.11 8.42 -15.83
N GLN A 80 -2.09 9.06 -15.24
CA GLN A 80 -0.68 8.87 -15.62
C GLN A 80 -0.15 7.45 -15.35
N ILE A 81 -0.86 6.62 -14.58
CA ILE A 81 -0.51 5.20 -14.38
C ILE A 81 -0.82 4.36 -15.63
N TYR A 82 -1.87 4.72 -16.38
CA TYR A 82 -2.38 3.94 -17.50
C TYR A 82 -1.82 4.37 -18.87
N LYS A 83 -0.97 5.40 -18.89
CA LYS A 83 -0.23 5.84 -20.08
C LYS A 83 1.09 5.09 -20.16
#